data_AF-A0A3D2J7F6-F1
#
_entry.id   AF-A0A3D2J7F6-F1
#
_cell.length_a   1.000
_cell.length_b   1.000
_cell.length_c   1.000
_cell.angle_alpha   90.00
_cell.angle_beta   90.00
_cell.angle_gamma   90.00
#
_symmetry.space_group_name_H-M   'P 1'
#
loop_
_entity.id
_entity.type
_entity.pdbx_description
1 polymer ?
#
loop_
_entity_poly.entity_id
_entity_poly.type
_entity_poly.pdbx_seq_one_letter_code
_entity_poly.pdbx_strand_id
1 'polypeptide(L)' 'MATMFLGEYEHTIDAKGRMAVPAKYRVHMGKGAIVSKGMGTCLSIYMLDRWEE' A
#
# COMPACT_ATOMS: atom_id res chain seq x y z
N MET A 1 15.74 -5.01 -10.69
CA MET A 1 16.14 -4.17 -9.54
C MET A 1 14.90 -3.99 -8.68
N ALA A 2 14.88 -4.53 -7.46
CA ALA A 2 13.71 -4.44 -6.58
C ALA A 2 13.46 -2.96 -6.19
N THR A 3 12.33 -2.42 -6.63
CA THR A 3 11.82 -1.13 -6.13
C THR A 3 11.25 -1.35 -4.74
N MET A 4 12.04 -1.00 -3.71
CA MET A 4 11.62 -1.08 -2.31
C MET A 4 10.55 -0.03 -1.99
N PHE A 5 9.54 -0.43 -1.21
CA PHE A 5 8.65 0.50 -0.52
C PHE A 5 9.38 1.06 0.71
N LEU A 6 9.94 2.26 0.58
CA LEU A 6 10.68 2.93 1.65
C LEU A 6 10.36 4.42 1.75
N GLY A 7 10.02 4.84 2.97
CA GLY A 7 9.70 6.21 3.34
C GLY A 7 8.40 6.30 4.11
N GLU A 8 8.20 7.43 4.75
CA GLU A 8 7.03 7.76 5.55
C GLU A 8 6.27 8.92 4.90
N TYR A 9 4.94 8.83 4.93
CA TYR A 9 4.06 9.77 4.25
C TYR A 9 2.84 10.03 5.11
N GLU A 10 2.61 11.28 5.47
CA GLU A 10 1.37 11.70 6.11
C GLU A 10 0.29 11.93 5.05
N HIS A 11 -0.85 11.28 5.24
CA HIS A 11 -2.01 11.42 4.38
C HIS A 11 -3.29 11.50 5.20
N THR A 12 -4.22 12.32 4.76
CA THR A 12 -5.57 12.37 5.31
C THR A 12 -6.44 11.27 4.73
N ILE A 13 -7.31 10.70 5.56
CA ILE A 13 -8.39 9.82 5.11
C ILE A 13 -9.57 10.69 4.68
N ASP A 14 -10.09 10.46 3.49
CA ASP A 14 -11.25 11.20 3.00
C ASP A 14 -12.56 10.72 3.64
N ALA A 15 -13.66 11.43 3.40
CA ALA A 15 -14.98 11.10 3.94
C ALA A 15 -15.52 9.71 3.50
N LYS A 16 -14.89 9.06 2.52
CA LYS A 16 -15.24 7.72 2.03
C LYS A 16 -14.29 6.65 2.58
N GLY A 17 -13.41 6.99 3.51
CA GLY A 17 -12.45 6.05 4.08
C GLY A 17 -11.27 5.72 3.16
N ARG A 18 -10.97 6.58 2.17
CA ARG A 18 -9.87 6.34 1.22
C ARG A 18 -8.65 7.16 1.59
N MET A 19 -7.47 6.59 1.31
CA MET A 19 -6.18 7.26 1.40
C MET A 19 -5.51 7.26 0.03
N ALA A 20 -4.91 8.38 -0.37
CA ALA A 20 -4.12 8.42 -1.60
C ALA A 20 -2.76 7.73 -1.38
N VAL A 21 -2.41 6.78 -2.25
CA VAL A 21 -1.07 6.20 -2.26
C VAL A 21 -0.07 7.19 -2.89
N PRO A 22 1.14 7.37 -2.32
CA PRO A 22 2.18 8.20 -2.91
C PRO A 22 2.44 7.87 -4.38
N ALA A 23 2.57 8.91 -5.21
CA ALA A 23 2.60 8.76 -6.68
C ALA A 23 3.69 7.79 -7.16
N LYS A 24 4.87 7.81 -6.52
CA LYS A 24 6.01 6.95 -6.86
C LYS A 24 5.72 5.44 -6.74
N TYR A 25 4.72 5.05 -5.94
CA TYR A 25 4.37 3.65 -5.72
C TYR A 25 3.21 3.15 -6.57
N ARG A 26 2.46 4.05 -7.21
CA ARG A 26 1.27 3.67 -8.01
C ARG A 26 1.63 2.76 -9.18
N VAL A 27 2.83 2.89 -9.74
CA VAL A 27 3.34 2.02 -10.81
C VAL A 27 3.43 0.55 -10.39
N HIS A 28 3.65 0.28 -9.09
CA HIS A 28 3.72 -1.09 -8.57
C HIS A 28 2.34 -1.70 -8.30
N MET A 29 1.31 -0.88 -8.17
CA MET A 29 -0.07 -1.31 -7.86
C MET A 29 -0.94 -1.54 -9.10
N GLY A 30 -0.35 -1.54 -10.32
CA GLY A 30 -1.12 -1.63 -11.57
C GLY A 30 -1.95 -2.91 -11.71
N LYS A 31 -1.52 -4.01 -11.09
CA LYS A 31 -2.25 -5.30 -11.06
C LYS A 31 -3.22 -5.44 -9.88
N GLY A 32 -3.33 -4.40 -9.04
CA GLY A 32 -4.03 -4.44 -7.77
C GLY A 32 -3.11 -4.73 -6.58
N ALA A 33 -3.70 -4.66 -5.39
CA ALA A 33 -3.03 -4.88 -4.11
C ALA A 33 -4.04 -5.47 -3.11
N ILE A 34 -3.53 -6.21 -2.13
CA ILE A 34 -4.29 -6.78 -1.02
C ILE A 34 -4.00 -5.97 0.24
N VAL A 35 -5.06 -5.62 0.98
CA VAL A 35 -4.95 -4.99 2.30
C VAL A 35 -5.30 -6.02 3.35
N SER A 36 -4.44 -6.18 4.35
CA SER A 36 -4.67 -7.09 5.49
C SER A 36 -4.43 -6.37 6.82
N LYS A 37 -4.88 -7.01 7.92
CA LYS A 37 -4.55 -6.53 9.26
C LYS A 37 -3.04 -6.73 9.49
N GLY A 38 -2.37 -5.65 9.85
CA GLY A 38 -0.96 -5.67 10.23
C GLY A 38 -0.77 -6.00 11.71
N MET A 39 0.47 -5.84 12.19
CA MET A 39 0.80 -6.06 13.59
C MET A 39 0.49 -4.81 14.43
N GLY A 40 -0.30 -4.97 15.49
CA GLY A 40 -0.81 -3.83 16.27
C GLY A 40 -1.96 -3.11 15.56
N THR A 41 -2.11 -1.81 15.81
CA THR A 41 -3.18 -0.99 15.21
C THR A 41 -2.74 -0.45 13.85
N CYS A 42 -2.42 -1.33 12.92
CA CYS A 42 -2.02 -0.94 11.56
C CYS A 42 -2.59 -1.85 10.47
N LEU A 43 -2.54 -1.37 9.23
CA LEU A 43 -2.89 -2.12 8.03
C LEU A 43 -1.63 -2.37 7.21
N SER A 44 -1.50 -3.58 6.67
CA SER A 44 -0.43 -3.96 5.74
C SER A 44 -0.99 -4.02 4.33
N ILE A 45 -0.19 -3.60 3.35
CA ILE A 45 -0.55 -3.66 1.93
C ILE A 45 0.48 -4.51 1.20
N TYR A 46 -0.01 -5.50 0.46
CA TYR A 46 0.79 -6.41 -0.36
C TYR A 46 0.43 -6.21 -1.83
N MET A 47 1.45 -6.21 -2.70
CA MET A 47 1.21 -6.30 -4.14
C MET A 47 0.66 -7.69 -4.45
N LEU A 48 -0.22 -7.80 -5.45
CA LEU A 48 -0.91 -9.06 -5.74
C LEU A 48 0.07 -10.21 -6.04
N ASP A 49 1.15 -9.93 -6.75
CA ASP A 49 2.21 -10.88 -7.07
C ASP A 49 2.98 -11.41 -5.86
N ARG A 50 3.01 -10.67 -4.74
CA ARG A 50 3.68 -11.05 -3.50
C ARG A 50 2.79 -11.74 -2.50
N TRP A 51 1.47 -11.63 -2.65
CA TRP A 51 0.52 -12.27 -1.75
C TRP A 51 0.34 -13.76 -2.05
N GLU A 52 0.50 -14.14 -3.32
CA GLU A 52 0.35 -15.53 -3.79
C GLU A 52 1.62 -16.38 -3.59
N GLU A 53 2.73 -15.78 -3.16
CA GLU A 53 3.99 -16.43 -2.76
C GLU A 53 3.95 -16.93 -1.31
#